data_AF-A0A971TNT0-F1
#
_entry.id   AF-A0A971TNT0-F1
#
_cell.length_a   1.000
_cell.length_b   1.000
_cell.length_c   1.000
_cell.angle_alpha   90.00
_cell.angle_beta   90.00
_cell.angle_gamma   90.00
#
_symmetry.space_group_name_H-M   'P 1'
#
loop_
_entity.id
_entity.type
_entity.pdbx_description
1 polymer ?
#
loop_
_entity_poly.entity_id
_entity_poly.type
_entity_poly.pdbx_seq_one_letter_code
_entity_poly.pdbx_strand_id
1 'polypeptide(L)'
;MRTAAWALWITCLVGGSAWGQPLATSEWLVELGRDYPLSPGAGVSDADAEITLLFMEAASRLDSATADSHLWQAHLLDALGREVEARAALEAYWRLDLRNVPACLTWLGATIEALQTAEARRDFCRARIDAGDLTPEAVSELHYRLAVFHWNRGEAALARQEAEAALQQDKNNLAARGLLAELEPDGGGFERQVDLLLGRLEMSPADVETAVRLADLLAAQGLASDADRWYQHVARVLALVGGGSTAEQLRGKQPPDADAPTTKPAADAIRAVLDAFPAEVLEYPLHADKYVALTLRPAAEEFRPAEPWRCTIEIRNKGPFAVTIGSGLMLEPELLCLIEAQGDRLRSSGPVLRVPINRRLQLEPGGVLEIPQTLDIGVVRAGMIGTAQMAHQVRVTALLNPMASQGPDGGMVWQAGPGGLKQEARFRRSAYRVEDQKARSLMQQSQSTAIAERIEATELLAMLLAEHQHLAAGRSRYPARQVDAGTVQAVLLARASDADWQVRARLAECMRWFVLNSQAMQAATGLLSDPHWAVRGLAMRMLADQRGRQAESVLKTGAERDPDEWVRRMCAALLEQMKDRTVSPSTVPGG
;
A
#
# COMPACT_ATOMS: atom_id res chain seq x y z
N MET A 1 -8.10 24.23 0.55
CA MET A 1 -8.89 22.97 0.53
C MET A 1 -8.07 21.94 -0.24
N ARG A 2 -7.26 21.14 0.46
CA ARG A 2 -6.63 19.96 -0.13
C ARG A 2 -7.69 18.87 -0.15
N THR A 3 -8.38 18.67 -1.26
CA THR A 3 -9.14 17.43 -1.48
C THR A 3 -8.11 16.33 -1.74
N ALA A 4 -7.52 15.81 -0.68
CA ALA A 4 -6.71 14.62 -0.74
C ALA A 4 -7.66 13.48 -1.12
N ALA A 5 -7.54 12.97 -2.35
CA ALA A 5 -8.10 11.67 -2.67
C ALA A 5 -7.34 10.66 -1.81
N TRP A 6 -7.99 10.13 -0.78
CA TRP A 6 -7.43 9.12 0.11
C TRP A 6 -7.18 7.83 -0.68
N ALA A 7 -5.99 7.69 -1.26
CA ALA A 7 -5.47 6.39 -1.66
C ALA A 7 -4.88 5.76 -0.41
N LEU A 8 -5.52 4.71 0.14
CA LEU A 8 -4.96 3.96 1.26
C LEU A 8 -3.84 3.03 0.77
N TRP A 9 -2.70 3.09 1.47
CA TRP A 9 -1.46 2.41 1.13
C TRP A 9 -1.27 1.15 1.97
N ILE A 10 -1.24 -0.06 1.39
CA ILE A 10 -1.24 -1.34 2.15
C ILE A 10 0.11 -2.03 2.30
N THR A 11 0.97 -1.59 3.22
CA THR A 11 2.32 -2.20 3.41
C THR A 11 2.32 -3.36 4.40
N CYS A 12 3.11 -4.44 4.16
CA CYS A 12 3.13 -5.69 4.93
C CYS A 12 4.53 -6.31 5.28
N LEU A 13 5.01 -6.35 6.52
CA LEU A 13 6.31 -6.94 6.86
C LEU A 13 6.32 -8.47 7.06
N VAL A 14 7.50 -9.08 6.87
CA VAL A 14 7.70 -10.53 6.86
C VAL A 14 7.86 -11.07 8.29
N GLY A 15 6.76 -11.58 8.84
CA GLY A 15 6.77 -12.60 9.90
C GLY A 15 6.52 -13.96 9.27
N GLY A 16 7.44 -14.91 9.44
CA GLY A 16 7.24 -16.29 9.00
C GLY A 16 6.24 -17.02 9.90
N SER A 17 4.94 -16.68 9.83
CA SER A 17 3.93 -17.49 10.53
C SER A 17 3.75 -18.83 9.81
N ALA A 18 3.61 -19.91 10.58
CA ALA A 18 3.22 -21.20 10.03
C ALA A 18 1.86 -21.09 9.31
N TRP A 19 1.78 -21.66 8.11
CA TRP A 19 0.64 -21.51 7.22
C TRP A 19 -0.58 -22.21 7.86
N GLY A 20 -1.73 -21.51 7.89
CA GLY A 20 -2.97 -22.00 8.48
C GLY A 20 -3.18 -21.72 9.98
N GLN A 21 -2.28 -21.00 10.66
CA GLN A 21 -2.56 -20.50 12.00
C GLN A 21 -3.34 -19.16 11.96
N PRO A 22 -4.18 -18.88 12.96
CA PRO A 22 -4.79 -17.56 13.10
C PRO A 22 -3.73 -16.49 13.21
N LEU A 23 -4.02 -15.33 12.61
CA LEU A 23 -3.19 -14.13 12.77
C LEU A 23 -2.96 -13.84 14.25
N ALA A 24 -1.73 -13.46 14.61
CA ALA A 24 -1.48 -12.88 15.93
C ALA A 24 -2.41 -11.68 16.14
N THR A 25 -2.79 -11.41 17.39
CA THR A 25 -3.83 -10.39 17.65
C THR A 25 -3.44 -8.99 17.14
N SER A 26 -2.16 -8.61 17.20
CA SER A 26 -1.66 -7.36 16.61
C SER A 26 -1.79 -7.36 15.08
N GLU A 27 -1.34 -8.43 14.40
CA GLU A 27 -1.48 -8.60 12.94
C GLU A 27 -2.95 -8.54 12.50
N TRP A 28 -3.85 -9.16 13.26
CA TRP A 28 -5.27 -9.11 13.00
C TRP A 28 -5.87 -7.71 13.12
N LEU A 29 -5.47 -6.94 14.12
CA LEU A 29 -5.93 -5.56 14.25
C LEU A 29 -5.44 -4.70 13.08
N VAL A 30 -4.21 -4.91 12.61
CA VAL A 30 -3.72 -4.28 11.36
C VAL A 30 -4.62 -4.68 10.19
N GLU A 31 -4.94 -5.97 10.03
CA GLU A 31 -5.85 -6.45 8.98
C GLU A 31 -7.27 -5.89 9.11
N LEU A 32 -7.79 -5.70 10.32
CA LEU A 32 -9.08 -5.02 10.53
C LEU A 32 -9.03 -3.56 10.14
N GLY A 33 -7.92 -2.87 10.45
CA GLY A 33 -7.69 -1.50 10.03
C GLY A 33 -7.62 -1.38 8.51
N ARG A 34 -6.98 -2.33 7.82
CA ARG A 34 -6.92 -2.40 6.34
C ARG A 34 -8.27 -2.70 5.70
N ASP A 35 -9.03 -3.60 6.33
CA ASP A 35 -10.34 -4.05 5.85
C ASP A 35 -11.41 -2.96 5.97
N TYR A 36 -11.37 -2.20 7.07
CA TYR A 36 -12.37 -1.19 7.38
C TYR A 36 -12.65 -0.16 6.26
N PRO A 37 -11.66 0.58 5.74
CA PRO A 37 -11.85 1.59 4.69
C PRO A 37 -12.31 1.00 3.36
N LEU A 38 -12.14 -0.31 3.16
CA LEU A 38 -12.61 -1.05 1.99
C LEU A 38 -14.00 -1.66 2.19
N SER A 39 -14.58 -1.50 3.38
CA SER A 39 -15.91 -2.01 3.70
C SER A 39 -17.00 -1.06 3.18
N PRO A 40 -18.19 -1.57 2.79
CA PRO A 40 -19.26 -0.74 2.23
C PRO A 40 -19.78 0.39 3.15
N GLY A 41 -19.46 0.35 4.44
CA GLY A 41 -19.88 1.37 5.41
C GLY A 41 -18.84 2.47 5.64
N ALA A 42 -17.58 2.26 5.27
CA ALA A 42 -16.55 3.29 5.42
C ALA A 42 -16.56 4.24 4.23
N GLY A 43 -16.33 5.52 4.52
CA GLY A 43 -16.09 6.55 3.53
C GLY A 43 -14.62 6.97 3.50
N VAL A 44 -14.40 8.19 3.05
CA VAL A 44 -13.09 8.87 3.01
C VAL A 44 -13.03 10.03 3.99
N SER A 45 -13.80 9.97 5.09
CA SER A 45 -13.84 11.06 6.07
C SER A 45 -12.71 10.94 7.10
N ASP A 46 -12.40 12.05 7.76
CA ASP A 46 -11.39 12.07 8.84
C ASP A 46 -11.78 11.11 9.97
N ALA A 47 -13.08 10.87 10.19
CA ALA A 47 -13.56 9.89 11.17
C ALA A 47 -13.21 8.45 10.76
N ASP A 48 -13.33 8.11 9.46
CA ASP A 48 -12.92 6.80 8.95
C ASP A 48 -11.39 6.61 9.05
N ALA A 49 -10.62 7.66 8.78
CA ALA A 49 -9.17 7.68 8.95
C ALA A 49 -8.76 7.52 10.42
N GLU A 50 -9.43 8.20 11.36
CA GLU A 50 -9.18 8.09 12.80
C GLU A 50 -9.53 6.68 13.32
N ILE A 51 -10.63 6.06 12.87
CA ILE A 51 -10.96 4.67 13.24
C ILE A 51 -9.87 3.71 12.73
N THR A 52 -9.40 3.91 11.51
CA THR A 52 -8.29 3.13 10.95
C THR A 52 -7.01 3.33 11.77
N LEU A 53 -6.68 4.57 12.13
CA LEU A 53 -5.52 4.90 12.96
C LEU A 53 -5.59 4.20 14.31
N LEU A 54 -6.76 4.20 14.94
CA LEU A 54 -6.98 3.53 16.23
C LEU A 54 -6.76 2.02 16.12
N PHE A 55 -7.07 1.35 15.01
CA PHE A 55 -6.69 -0.05 14.83
C PHE A 55 -5.19 -0.26 14.83
N MET A 56 -4.44 0.65 14.21
CA MET A 56 -2.99 0.58 14.13
C MET A 56 -2.34 0.87 15.50
N GLU A 57 -2.84 1.87 16.23
CA GLU A 57 -2.41 2.15 17.61
C GLU A 57 -2.72 0.97 18.55
N ALA A 58 -3.87 0.33 18.38
CA ALA A 58 -4.24 -0.86 19.14
C ALA A 58 -3.27 -2.02 18.85
N ALA A 59 -2.89 -2.22 17.59
CA ALA A 59 -1.91 -3.22 17.20
C ALA A 59 -0.52 -2.93 17.80
N SER A 60 -0.01 -1.70 17.69
CA SER A 60 1.30 -1.32 18.24
C SER A 60 1.34 -1.34 19.78
N ARG A 61 0.21 -1.07 20.44
CA ARG A 61 0.06 -1.18 21.89
C ARG A 61 0.13 -2.63 22.38
N LEU A 62 -0.38 -3.58 21.60
CA LEU A 62 -0.30 -5.01 21.92
C LEU A 62 1.08 -5.59 21.61
N ASP A 63 1.67 -5.17 20.49
CA ASP A 63 3.00 -5.57 20.08
C ASP A 63 3.70 -4.43 19.34
N SER A 64 4.65 -3.78 20.02
CA SER A 64 5.41 -2.66 19.47
C SER A 64 6.36 -3.08 18.35
N ALA A 65 6.64 -4.38 18.18
CA ALA A 65 7.43 -4.92 17.08
C ALA A 65 6.63 -5.12 15.78
N THR A 66 5.30 -4.94 15.80
CA THR A 66 4.45 -5.00 14.60
C THR A 66 4.69 -3.75 13.74
N ALA A 67 5.75 -3.76 12.93
CA ALA A 67 6.22 -2.61 12.19
C ALA A 67 5.17 -2.01 11.23
N ASP A 68 4.35 -2.82 10.57
CA ASP A 68 3.27 -2.31 9.71
C ASP A 68 2.36 -1.31 10.44
N SER A 69 2.05 -1.57 11.70
CA SER A 69 1.18 -0.69 12.47
C SER A 69 1.75 0.73 12.60
N HIS A 70 3.08 0.88 12.71
CA HIS A 70 3.75 2.18 12.80
C HIS A 70 3.79 2.89 11.45
N LEU A 71 4.03 2.16 10.36
CA LEU A 71 4.01 2.77 9.02
C LEU A 71 2.61 3.29 8.66
N TRP A 72 1.59 2.50 8.96
CA TRP A 72 0.20 2.92 8.77
C TRP A 72 -0.18 4.10 9.66
N GLN A 73 0.26 4.11 10.93
CA GLN A 73 0.11 5.28 11.81
C GLN A 73 0.73 6.52 11.17
N ALA A 74 1.96 6.44 10.67
CA ALA A 74 2.64 7.57 10.04
C ALA A 74 1.82 8.17 8.88
N HIS A 75 1.34 7.33 7.95
CA HIS A 75 0.54 7.80 6.81
C HIS A 75 -0.81 8.40 7.23
N LEU A 76 -1.52 7.78 8.18
CA LEU A 76 -2.82 8.25 8.65
C LEU A 76 -2.69 9.56 9.45
N LEU A 77 -1.68 9.65 10.32
CA LEU A 77 -1.38 10.86 11.09
C LEU A 77 -0.98 12.02 10.17
N ASP A 78 -0.18 11.77 9.12
CA ASP A 78 0.17 12.78 8.13
C ASP A 78 -1.08 13.28 7.38
N ALA A 79 -1.93 12.36 6.93
CA ALA A 79 -3.17 12.71 6.25
C ALA A 79 -4.16 13.47 7.15
N LEU A 80 -4.15 13.22 8.46
CA LEU A 80 -4.91 13.96 9.48
C LEU A 80 -4.23 15.28 9.92
N GLY A 81 -3.08 15.64 9.35
CA GLY A 81 -2.34 16.86 9.69
C GLY A 81 -1.64 16.82 11.04
N ARG A 82 -1.41 15.63 11.61
CA ARG A 82 -0.72 15.39 12.90
C ARG A 82 0.77 15.11 12.69
N GLU A 83 1.46 16.05 12.04
CA GLU A 83 2.84 15.89 11.52
C GLU A 83 3.86 15.42 12.57
N VAL A 84 3.79 15.93 13.80
CA VAL A 84 4.72 15.56 14.89
C VAL A 84 4.59 14.07 15.25
N GLU A 85 3.35 13.59 15.34
CA GLU A 85 3.04 12.21 15.67
C GLU A 85 3.33 11.29 14.48
N ALA A 86 3.03 11.75 13.25
CA ALA A 86 3.35 11.04 12.02
C ALA A 86 4.85 10.74 11.91
N ARG A 87 5.69 11.75 12.19
CA ARG A 87 7.15 11.62 12.21
C ARG A 87 7.62 10.66 13.30
N ALA A 88 7.02 10.69 14.50
CA ALA A 88 7.37 9.77 15.59
C ALA A 88 7.02 8.31 15.24
N ALA A 89 5.86 8.08 14.62
CA ALA A 89 5.46 6.77 14.12
C ALA A 89 6.38 6.28 13.01
N LEU A 90 6.78 7.17 12.08
CA LEU A 90 7.71 6.83 11.01
C LEU A 90 9.11 6.49 11.54
N GLU A 91 9.57 7.19 12.57
CA GLU A 91 10.82 6.86 13.27
C GLU A 91 10.74 5.47 13.91
N ALA A 92 9.64 5.17 14.61
CA ALA A 92 9.41 3.86 15.21
C ALA A 92 9.40 2.75 14.15
N TYR A 93 8.76 2.99 13.00
CA TYR A 93 8.77 2.07 11.86
C TYR A 93 10.18 1.83 11.31
N TRP A 94 10.90 2.90 10.98
CA TRP A 94 12.25 2.80 10.40
C TRP A 94 13.21 2.04 11.32
N ARG A 95 13.11 2.23 12.64
CA ARG A 95 13.93 1.47 13.60
C ARG A 95 13.65 -0.03 13.61
N LEU A 96 12.45 -0.46 13.21
CA LEU A 96 12.08 -1.87 13.08
C LEU A 96 12.49 -2.45 11.72
N ASP A 97 12.51 -1.63 10.66
CA ASP A 97 12.96 -2.03 9.32
C ASP A 97 13.97 -1.02 8.74
N LEU A 98 15.23 -1.14 9.20
CA LEU A 98 16.34 -0.30 8.75
C LEU A 98 16.63 -0.42 7.24
N ARG A 99 16.08 -1.44 6.56
CA ARG A 99 16.27 -1.67 5.13
C ARG A 99 15.24 -0.92 4.27
N ASN A 100 14.20 -0.36 4.88
CA ASN A 100 13.24 0.45 4.16
C ASN A 100 13.81 1.87 3.92
N VAL A 101 14.60 1.99 2.86
CA VAL A 101 15.25 3.26 2.48
C VAL A 101 14.23 4.38 2.26
N PRO A 102 13.11 4.19 1.53
CA PRO A 102 12.11 5.24 1.36
C PRO A 102 11.56 5.78 2.69
N ALA A 103 11.22 4.92 3.64
CA ALA A 103 10.73 5.36 4.95
C ALA A 103 11.80 6.15 5.74
N CYS A 104 13.06 5.73 5.66
CA CYS A 104 14.17 6.47 6.27
C CYS A 104 14.31 7.87 5.66
N LEU A 105 14.29 7.98 4.32
CA LEU A 105 14.38 9.25 3.62
C LEU A 105 13.20 10.17 3.94
N THR A 106 11.97 9.63 3.98
CA THR A 106 10.78 10.40 4.37
C THR A 106 10.91 10.92 5.81
N TRP A 107 11.40 10.09 6.75
CA TRP A 107 11.64 10.52 8.12
C TRP A 107 12.73 11.59 8.23
N LEU A 108 13.85 11.43 7.52
CA LEU A 108 14.93 12.42 7.49
C LEU A 108 14.43 13.76 6.94
N GLY A 109 13.70 13.73 5.82
CA GLY A 109 13.09 14.92 5.22
C GLY A 109 12.17 15.65 6.20
N ALA A 110 11.18 14.96 6.76
CA ALA A 110 10.26 15.52 7.74
C ALA A 110 10.97 16.04 9.00
N THR A 111 12.04 15.36 9.45
CA THR A 111 12.81 15.79 10.62
C THR A 111 13.58 17.08 10.34
N ILE A 112 14.25 17.17 9.19
CA ILE A 112 15.01 18.35 8.78
C ILE A 112 14.10 19.55 8.56
N GLU A 113 12.93 19.36 7.93
CA GLU A 113 11.97 20.45 7.67
C GLU A 113 11.41 21.06 8.95
N ALA A 114 11.19 20.25 9.99
CA ALA A 114 10.74 20.70 11.29
C ALA A 114 11.79 21.49 12.10
N LEU A 115 13.08 21.44 11.71
CA LEU A 115 14.12 22.25 12.33
C LEU A 115 14.05 23.68 11.82
N GLN A 116 14.01 24.64 12.76
CA GLN A 116 13.74 26.06 12.48
C GLN A 116 14.91 26.80 11.83
N THR A 117 16.15 26.39 12.09
CA THR A 117 17.35 27.11 11.62
C THR A 117 18.19 26.26 10.68
N ALA A 118 18.89 26.92 9.76
CA ALA A 118 19.78 26.25 8.82
C ALA A 118 20.94 25.55 9.54
N GLU A 119 21.45 26.14 10.63
CA GLU A 119 22.49 25.57 11.48
C GLU A 119 22.02 24.30 12.18
N ALA A 120 20.80 24.28 12.73
CA ALA A 120 20.24 23.08 13.37
C ALA A 120 20.08 21.95 12.35
N ARG A 121 19.66 22.26 11.12
CA ARG A 121 19.59 21.29 10.01
C ARG A 121 20.96 20.72 9.67
N ARG A 122 21.98 21.58 9.51
CA ARG A 122 23.37 21.15 9.28
C ARG A 122 23.89 20.25 10.40
N ASP A 123 23.69 20.65 11.65
CA ASP A 123 24.19 19.92 12.82
C ASP A 123 23.49 18.56 12.96
N PHE A 124 22.19 18.50 12.67
CA PHE A 124 21.45 17.24 12.56
C PHE A 124 22.03 16.33 11.48
N CYS A 125 22.24 16.84 10.25
CA CYS A 125 22.80 16.04 9.17
C CYS A 125 24.17 15.45 9.54
N ARG A 126 25.08 16.28 10.10
CA ARG A 126 26.41 15.82 10.53
C ARG A 126 26.34 14.77 11.62
N ALA A 127 25.55 15.03 12.68
CA ALA A 127 25.39 14.08 13.77
C ALA A 127 24.84 12.73 13.30
N ARG A 128 23.94 12.72 12.30
CA ARG A 128 23.40 11.47 11.72
C ARG A 128 24.41 10.75 10.82
N ILE A 129 25.20 11.47 10.03
CA ILE A 129 26.30 10.89 9.25
C ILE A 129 27.34 10.25 10.20
N ASP A 130 27.75 10.98 11.25
CA ASP A 130 28.75 10.53 12.23
C ASP A 130 28.28 9.32 13.05
N ALA A 131 26.96 9.15 13.23
CA ALA A 131 26.39 8.02 13.94
C ALA A 131 26.58 6.68 13.19
N GLY A 132 26.71 6.70 11.86
CA GLY A 132 27.00 5.52 11.05
C GLY A 132 25.90 4.45 11.04
N ASP A 133 24.65 4.80 11.38
CA ASP A 133 23.51 3.89 11.47
C ASP A 133 22.56 3.96 10.25
N LEU A 134 22.95 4.70 9.21
CA LEU A 134 22.15 4.97 8.00
C LEU A 134 22.60 4.14 6.79
N THR A 135 21.70 3.94 5.83
CA THR A 135 22.04 3.33 4.54
C THR A 135 22.81 4.32 3.65
N PRO A 136 23.58 3.85 2.64
CA PRO A 136 24.33 4.73 1.75
C PRO A 136 23.46 5.80 1.07
N GLU A 137 22.24 5.48 0.69
CA GLU A 137 21.29 6.42 0.07
C GLU A 137 20.84 7.51 1.05
N ALA A 138 20.60 7.13 2.32
CA ALA A 138 20.28 8.09 3.36
C ALA A 138 21.47 9.00 3.70
N VAL A 139 22.69 8.46 3.75
CA VAL A 139 23.92 9.26 3.93
C VAL A 139 24.13 10.18 2.73
N SER A 140 23.89 9.70 1.50
CA SER A 140 23.94 10.50 0.28
C SER A 140 22.99 11.70 0.34
N GLU A 141 21.74 11.48 0.75
CA GLU A 141 20.75 12.56 0.91
C GLU A 141 21.21 13.59 1.95
N LEU A 142 21.81 13.16 3.08
CA LEU A 142 22.32 14.10 4.09
C LEU A 142 23.49 14.94 3.58
N HIS A 143 24.42 14.34 2.83
CA HIS A 143 25.50 15.08 2.15
C HIS A 143 24.95 16.07 1.13
N TYR A 144 23.95 15.68 0.33
CA TYR A 144 23.27 16.61 -0.59
C TYR A 144 22.66 17.81 0.16
N ARG A 145 21.99 17.59 1.29
CA ARG A 145 21.44 18.67 2.13
C ARG A 145 22.52 19.60 2.68
N LEU A 146 23.67 19.05 3.07
CA LEU A 146 24.85 19.84 3.48
C LEU A 146 25.42 20.65 2.31
N ALA A 147 25.47 20.07 1.10
CA ALA A 147 25.90 20.77 -0.09
C ALA A 147 25.00 21.98 -0.40
N VAL A 148 23.68 21.82 -0.35
CA VAL A 148 22.71 22.91 -0.51
C VAL A 148 22.89 23.98 0.58
N PHE A 149 23.14 23.57 1.83
CA PHE A 149 23.44 24.52 2.92
C PHE A 149 24.67 25.38 2.61
N HIS A 150 25.79 24.78 2.19
CA HIS A 150 27.01 25.50 1.86
C HIS A 150 26.84 26.38 0.62
N TRP A 151 26.11 25.90 -0.39
CA TRP A 151 25.83 26.66 -1.61
C TRP A 151 25.07 27.96 -1.31
N ASN A 152 24.01 27.88 -0.49
CA ASN A 152 23.22 29.04 -0.08
C ASN A 152 24.01 30.10 0.72
N ARG A 153 25.19 29.75 1.24
CA ARG A 153 26.11 30.68 1.95
C ARG A 153 27.23 31.22 1.06
N GLY A 154 27.27 30.85 -0.22
CA GLY A 154 28.35 31.19 -1.14
C GLY A 154 29.63 30.37 -0.90
N GLU A 155 29.57 29.28 -0.16
CA GLU A 155 30.70 28.41 0.18
C GLU A 155 30.89 27.32 -0.90
N ALA A 156 31.07 27.73 -2.16
CA ALA A 156 31.00 26.84 -3.33
C ALA A 156 31.96 25.63 -3.29
N ALA A 157 33.16 25.80 -2.72
CA ALA A 157 34.13 24.71 -2.58
C ALA A 157 33.63 23.60 -1.63
N LEU A 158 33.04 23.98 -0.50
CA LEU A 158 32.46 23.03 0.44
C LEU A 158 31.19 22.40 -0.12
N ALA A 159 30.35 23.18 -0.82
CA ALA A 159 29.17 22.66 -1.50
C ALA A 159 29.55 21.57 -2.52
N ARG A 160 30.60 21.80 -3.33
CA ARG A 160 31.13 20.81 -4.27
C ARG A 160 31.61 19.55 -3.55
N GLN A 161 32.41 19.70 -2.50
CA GLN A 161 32.92 18.57 -1.72
C GLN A 161 31.78 17.70 -1.16
N GLU A 162 30.75 18.31 -0.58
CA GLU A 162 29.61 17.57 -0.02
C GLU A 162 28.75 16.92 -1.11
N ALA A 163 28.55 17.58 -2.27
CA ALA A 163 27.82 16.97 -3.37
C ALA A 163 28.59 15.79 -4.02
N GLU A 164 29.91 15.88 -4.11
CA GLU A 164 30.77 14.76 -4.51
C GLU A 164 30.70 13.61 -3.49
N ALA A 165 30.73 13.93 -2.19
CA ALA A 165 30.54 12.93 -1.14
C ALA A 165 29.17 12.24 -1.25
N ALA A 166 28.10 12.97 -1.57
CA ALA A 166 26.79 12.38 -1.83
C ALA A 166 26.83 11.35 -2.97
N LEU A 167 27.50 11.67 -4.08
CA LEU A 167 27.62 10.75 -5.23
C LEU A 167 28.55 9.57 -4.97
N GLN A 168 29.51 9.69 -4.04
CA GLN A 168 30.32 8.55 -3.60
C GLN A 168 29.48 7.53 -2.81
N GLN A 169 28.48 8.00 -2.05
CA GLN A 169 27.59 7.13 -1.29
C GLN A 169 26.49 6.52 -2.16
N ASP A 170 25.88 7.34 -3.02
CA ASP A 170 24.90 6.90 -4.01
C ASP A 170 25.11 7.65 -5.32
N LYS A 171 25.65 6.93 -6.31
CA LYS A 171 25.89 7.45 -7.65
C LYS A 171 24.59 7.91 -8.34
N ASN A 172 23.43 7.40 -7.92
CA ASN A 172 22.13 7.67 -8.53
C ASN A 172 21.43 8.90 -7.92
N ASN A 173 22.07 9.62 -6.99
CA ASN A 173 21.52 10.86 -6.43
C ASN A 173 21.54 12.00 -7.46
N LEU A 174 20.47 12.10 -8.26
CA LEU A 174 20.31 13.13 -9.29
C LEU A 174 20.32 14.56 -8.74
N ALA A 175 19.85 14.76 -7.50
CA ALA A 175 19.82 16.08 -6.90
C ALA A 175 21.25 16.59 -6.66
N ALA A 176 22.14 15.73 -6.18
CA ALA A 176 23.56 16.03 -6.04
C ALA A 176 24.24 16.24 -7.41
N ARG A 177 23.93 15.43 -8.44
CA ARG A 177 24.44 15.65 -9.81
C ARG A 177 24.01 17.00 -10.38
N GLY A 178 22.73 17.35 -10.22
CA GLY A 178 22.17 18.63 -10.66
C GLY A 178 22.88 19.81 -9.98
N LEU A 179 23.07 19.75 -8.66
CA LEU A 179 23.80 20.77 -7.92
C LEU A 179 25.26 20.91 -8.40
N LEU A 180 25.97 19.81 -8.67
CA LEU A 180 27.33 19.88 -9.22
C LEU A 180 27.39 20.54 -10.60
N ALA A 181 26.36 20.37 -11.44
CA ALA A 181 26.27 21.05 -12.73
C ALA A 181 26.06 22.57 -12.55
N GLU A 182 25.26 22.97 -11.55
CA GLU A 182 25.03 24.39 -11.21
C GLU A 182 26.25 25.07 -10.56
N LEU A 183 27.08 24.31 -9.83
CA LEU A 183 28.30 24.82 -9.19
C LEU A 183 29.44 25.15 -10.16
N GLU A 184 29.35 24.76 -11.43
CA GLU A 184 30.34 25.10 -12.44
C GLU A 184 30.09 26.49 -13.06
N PRO A 185 31.14 27.32 -13.26
CA PRO A 185 31.00 28.68 -13.81
C PRO A 185 30.28 28.75 -15.17
N ASP A 186 30.43 27.72 -16.00
CA ASP A 186 29.88 27.66 -17.37
C ASP A 186 28.63 26.75 -17.47
N GLY A 187 28.02 26.39 -16.32
CA GLY A 187 26.85 25.49 -16.28
C GLY A 187 27.16 24.05 -16.70
N GLY A 188 28.42 23.62 -16.57
CA GLY A 188 28.87 22.25 -16.78
C GLY A 188 29.10 21.81 -18.23
N GLY A 189 28.81 22.66 -19.22
CA GLY A 189 28.91 22.33 -20.65
C GLY A 189 27.84 21.32 -21.12
N PHE A 190 27.74 21.13 -22.44
CA PHE A 190 26.72 20.26 -23.05
C PHE A 190 26.84 18.79 -22.64
N GLU A 191 28.06 18.30 -22.45
CA GLU A 191 28.34 16.91 -22.03
C GLU A 191 27.67 16.57 -20.69
N ARG A 192 27.82 17.42 -19.67
CA ARG A 192 27.19 17.18 -18.36
C ARG A 192 25.67 17.29 -18.41
N GLN A 193 25.12 18.14 -19.28
CA GLN A 193 23.67 18.20 -19.49
C GLN A 193 23.15 16.90 -20.11
N VAL A 194 23.88 16.36 -21.10
CA VAL A 194 23.57 15.04 -21.68
C VAL A 194 23.68 13.94 -20.61
N ASP A 195 24.76 13.89 -19.83
CA ASP A 195 24.93 12.93 -18.74
C ASP A 195 23.79 13.00 -17.71
N LEU A 196 23.37 14.20 -17.30
CA LEU A 196 22.26 14.39 -16.37
C LEU A 196 20.93 13.87 -16.93
N LEU A 197 20.64 14.16 -18.20
CA LEU A 197 19.42 13.69 -18.86
C LEU A 197 19.43 12.16 -19.02
N LEU A 198 20.58 11.59 -19.37
CA LEU A 198 20.76 10.14 -19.45
C LEU A 198 20.61 9.48 -18.08
N GLY A 199 21.18 10.03 -17.02
CA GLY A 199 20.98 9.52 -15.66
C GLY A 199 19.51 9.54 -15.22
N ARG A 200 18.74 10.55 -15.64
CA ARG A 200 17.29 10.58 -15.41
C ARG A 200 16.54 9.52 -16.23
N LEU A 201 16.93 9.32 -17.48
CA LEU A 201 16.38 8.25 -18.34
C LEU A 201 16.81 6.85 -17.87
N GLU A 202 17.94 6.71 -17.20
CA GLU A 202 18.37 5.47 -16.56
C GLU A 202 17.37 5.06 -15.47
N MET A 203 16.86 6.02 -14.70
CA MET A 203 15.87 5.75 -13.65
C MET A 203 14.42 5.78 -14.14
N SER A 204 14.13 6.49 -15.23
CA SER A 204 12.80 6.57 -15.82
C SER A 204 12.88 6.56 -17.35
N PRO A 205 13.08 5.37 -17.96
CA PRO A 205 13.18 5.24 -19.41
C PRO A 205 11.87 5.55 -20.16
N ALA A 206 10.75 5.65 -19.43
CA ALA A 206 9.46 6.05 -19.96
C ALA A 206 9.22 7.58 -19.91
N ASP A 207 10.14 8.36 -19.35
CA ASP A 207 10.02 9.82 -19.26
C ASP A 207 10.19 10.47 -20.65
N VAL A 208 9.06 10.65 -21.33
CA VAL A 208 8.95 11.24 -22.67
C VAL A 208 9.52 12.66 -22.69
N GLU A 209 9.30 13.46 -21.65
CA GLU A 209 9.76 14.85 -21.63
C GLU A 209 11.29 14.91 -21.62
N THR A 210 11.92 14.11 -20.76
CA THR A 210 13.39 14.03 -20.68
C THR A 210 13.99 13.48 -21.97
N ALA A 211 13.39 12.45 -22.57
CA ALA A 211 13.86 11.90 -23.85
C ALA A 211 13.74 12.90 -25.00
N VAL A 212 12.64 13.68 -25.08
CA VAL A 212 12.50 14.77 -26.06
C VAL A 212 13.55 15.85 -25.84
N ARG A 213 13.76 16.28 -24.59
CA ARG A 213 14.77 17.29 -24.27
C ARG A 213 16.17 16.84 -24.65
N LEU A 214 16.51 15.56 -24.44
CA LEU A 214 17.77 14.99 -24.88
C LEU A 214 17.88 14.98 -26.41
N ALA A 215 16.83 14.56 -27.12
CA ALA A 215 16.81 14.58 -28.58
C ALA A 215 17.00 16.01 -29.14
N ASP A 216 16.28 17.00 -28.59
CA ASP A 216 16.41 18.41 -28.97
C ASP A 216 17.84 18.94 -28.72
N LEU A 217 18.44 18.56 -27.58
CA LEU A 217 19.81 18.95 -27.23
C LEU A 217 20.83 18.36 -28.21
N LEU A 218 20.67 17.09 -28.59
CA LEU A 218 21.54 16.41 -29.56
C LEU A 218 21.40 17.01 -30.96
N ALA A 219 20.17 17.31 -31.38
CA ALA A 219 19.91 17.97 -32.66
C ALA A 219 20.58 19.35 -32.72
N ALA A 220 20.51 20.14 -31.64
CA ALA A 220 21.17 21.44 -31.54
C ALA A 220 22.71 21.35 -31.62
N GLN A 221 23.30 20.20 -31.28
CA GLN A 221 24.74 19.93 -31.42
C GLN A 221 25.13 19.31 -32.76
N GLY A 222 24.20 19.21 -33.72
CA GLY A 222 24.44 18.61 -35.04
C GLY A 222 24.52 17.08 -35.02
N LEU A 223 24.08 16.43 -33.93
CA LEU A 223 24.02 14.97 -33.78
C LEU A 223 22.66 14.42 -34.23
N ALA A 224 22.28 14.71 -35.47
CA ALA A 224 20.93 14.43 -35.98
C ALA A 224 20.55 12.94 -35.95
N SER A 225 21.49 12.03 -36.23
CA SER A 225 21.25 10.58 -36.19
C SER A 225 20.97 10.08 -34.78
N ASP A 226 21.65 10.64 -33.78
CA ASP A 226 21.45 10.26 -32.38
C ASP A 226 20.12 10.82 -31.86
N ALA A 227 19.80 12.09 -32.20
CA ALA A 227 18.52 12.71 -31.91
C ALA A 227 17.32 11.90 -32.47
N ASP A 228 17.42 11.43 -33.73
CA ASP A 228 16.37 10.62 -34.37
C ASP A 228 16.08 9.32 -33.59
N ARG A 229 17.11 8.64 -33.07
CA ARG A 229 16.93 7.44 -32.23
C ARG A 229 16.10 7.74 -30.97
N TRP A 230 16.35 8.89 -30.32
CA TRP A 230 15.61 9.30 -29.13
C TRP A 230 14.16 9.71 -29.45
N TYR A 231 13.91 10.40 -30.56
CA TYR A 231 12.53 10.66 -31.01
C TYR A 231 11.78 9.36 -31.36
N GLN A 232 12.45 8.39 -31.98
CA GLN A 232 11.86 7.07 -32.23
C GLN A 232 11.52 6.35 -30.93
N HIS A 233 12.39 6.40 -29.92
CA HIS A 233 12.09 5.88 -28.57
C HIS A 233 10.83 6.51 -27.99
N VAL A 234 10.74 7.85 -27.98
CA VAL A 234 9.56 8.59 -27.53
C VAL A 234 8.29 8.13 -28.25
N ALA A 235 8.34 7.99 -29.58
CA ALA A 235 7.19 7.53 -30.36
C ALA A 235 6.74 6.11 -29.97
N ARG A 236 7.68 5.21 -29.66
CA ARG A 236 7.38 3.86 -29.17
C ARG A 236 6.72 3.88 -27.78
N VAL A 237 7.22 4.70 -26.86
CA VAL A 237 6.63 4.83 -25.51
C VAL A 237 5.22 5.43 -25.56
N LEU A 238 5.00 6.48 -26.34
CA LEU A 238 3.68 7.10 -26.50
C LEU A 238 2.63 6.16 -27.11
N ALA A 239 3.06 5.25 -27.98
CA ALA A 239 2.18 4.23 -28.54
C ALA A 239 1.63 3.27 -27.48
N LEU A 240 2.38 2.97 -26.41
CA LEU A 240 1.93 2.11 -25.30
C LEU A 240 0.84 2.77 -24.44
N VAL A 241 0.88 4.09 -24.31
CA VAL A 241 -0.05 4.86 -23.48
C VAL A 241 -1.36 5.17 -24.23
N GLY A 242 -1.47 4.79 -25.51
CA GLY A 242 -2.64 5.09 -26.35
C GLY A 242 -2.65 6.53 -26.89
N GLY A 243 -1.53 7.26 -26.83
CA GLY A 243 -1.38 8.64 -27.29
C GLY A 243 -1.11 8.77 -28.80
N GLY A 244 -1.84 8.03 -29.64
CA GLY A 244 -1.53 7.89 -31.07
C GLY A 244 -1.35 9.20 -31.84
N SER A 245 -2.13 10.25 -31.51
CA SER A 245 -2.06 11.57 -32.16
C SER A 245 -0.78 12.35 -31.83
N THR A 246 -0.21 12.16 -30.64
CA THR A 246 0.97 12.91 -30.18
C THR A 246 2.25 12.35 -30.80
N ALA A 247 2.28 11.03 -31.03
CA ALA A 247 3.41 10.37 -31.70
C ALA A 247 3.59 10.85 -33.16
N GLU A 248 2.48 11.08 -33.88
CA GLU A 248 2.52 11.62 -35.26
C GLU A 248 2.98 13.08 -35.29
N GLN A 249 2.55 13.90 -34.32
CA GLN A 249 2.99 15.29 -34.21
C GLN A 249 4.49 15.42 -33.94
N LEU A 250 5.06 14.51 -33.14
CA LEU A 250 6.50 14.47 -32.89
C LEU A 250 7.31 13.98 -34.10
N ARG A 251 6.78 13.04 -34.90
CA ARG A 251 7.40 12.65 -36.18
C ARG A 251 7.46 13.79 -37.20
N GLY A 252 6.51 14.74 -37.11
CA GLY A 252 6.45 15.91 -37.99
C GLY A 252 7.39 17.06 -37.60
N LYS A 253 8.00 17.02 -36.41
CA LYS A 253 9.05 17.98 -36.03
C LYS A 253 10.32 17.64 -36.82
N GLN A 254 10.45 18.26 -37.99
CA GLN A 254 11.70 18.25 -38.74
C GLN A 254 12.77 18.92 -37.86
N PRO A 255 13.95 18.30 -37.67
CA PRO A 255 15.02 18.94 -36.91
C PRO A 255 15.32 20.31 -37.53
N PRO A 256 15.54 21.37 -36.73
CA PRO A 256 15.86 22.68 -37.26
C PRO A 256 17.03 22.58 -38.26
N ASP A 257 16.93 23.25 -39.41
CA ASP A 257 17.94 23.18 -40.48
C ASP A 257 19.35 23.37 -39.93
N ALA A 258 20.19 22.33 -40.12
CA ALA A 258 21.45 22.08 -39.43
C ALA A 258 22.64 22.95 -39.92
N ASP A 259 22.40 24.19 -40.33
CA ASP A 259 23.42 25.04 -40.97
C ASP A 259 24.31 25.82 -39.98
N ALA A 260 24.18 25.59 -38.67
CA ALA A 260 25.07 26.18 -37.67
C ALA A 260 26.34 25.32 -37.49
N PRO A 261 27.55 25.85 -37.79
CA PRO A 261 28.79 25.10 -37.61
C PRO A 261 29.06 24.84 -36.13
N THR A 262 28.95 23.58 -35.71
CA THR A 262 29.33 23.14 -34.37
C THR A 262 30.84 22.91 -34.28
N THR A 263 31.41 23.26 -33.13
CA THR A 263 32.83 22.96 -32.84
C THR A 263 32.96 21.46 -32.60
N LYS A 264 33.66 20.76 -33.50
CA LYS A 264 33.89 19.29 -33.46
C LYS A 264 34.24 18.69 -32.08
N PRO A 265 35.01 19.33 -31.17
CA PRO A 265 35.42 18.72 -29.90
C PRO A 265 34.28 18.34 -28.95
N ALA A 266 33.15 19.06 -28.97
CA ALA A 266 32.01 18.75 -28.09
C ALA A 266 31.25 17.49 -28.52
N ALA A 267 31.22 17.19 -29.83
CA ALA A 267 30.48 16.06 -30.38
C ALA A 267 31.07 14.70 -29.96
N ASP A 268 32.41 14.58 -29.91
CA ASP A 268 33.06 13.32 -29.56
C ASP A 268 32.91 13.00 -28.06
N ALA A 269 32.95 14.02 -27.20
CA ALA A 269 32.68 13.86 -25.77
C ALA A 269 31.22 13.44 -25.52
N ILE A 270 30.25 14.08 -26.18
CA ILE A 270 28.84 13.70 -26.08
C ILE A 270 28.62 12.26 -26.56
N ARG A 271 29.23 11.85 -27.67
CA ARG A 271 29.15 10.46 -28.16
C ARG A 271 29.73 9.47 -27.17
N ALA A 272 30.85 9.78 -26.51
CA ALA A 272 31.41 8.91 -25.49
C ALA A 272 30.43 8.69 -24.32
N VAL A 273 29.71 9.72 -23.89
CA VAL A 273 28.67 9.59 -22.86
C VAL A 273 27.47 8.77 -23.36
N LEU A 274 27.01 9.00 -24.59
CA LEU A 274 25.93 8.21 -25.21
C LEU A 274 26.30 6.73 -25.35
N ASP A 275 27.53 6.43 -25.76
CA ASP A 275 28.03 5.06 -25.94
C ASP A 275 28.18 4.32 -24.61
N ALA A 276 28.38 5.03 -23.50
CA ALA A 276 28.42 4.47 -22.16
C ALA A 276 27.02 4.15 -21.60
N PHE A 277 25.95 4.72 -22.18
CA PHE A 277 24.59 4.52 -21.71
C PHE A 277 24.06 3.12 -22.09
N PRO A 278 23.52 2.34 -21.14
CA PRO A 278 23.02 0.99 -21.42
C PRO A 278 21.74 1.03 -22.26
N ALA A 279 21.86 0.72 -23.55
CA ALA A 279 20.74 0.78 -24.50
C ALA A 279 19.54 -0.10 -24.09
N GLU A 280 19.78 -1.20 -23.36
CA GLU A 280 18.76 -2.10 -22.85
C GLU A 280 17.76 -1.41 -21.91
N VAL A 281 18.17 -0.32 -21.25
CA VAL A 281 17.29 0.47 -20.38
C VAL A 281 16.14 1.09 -21.18
N LEU A 282 16.36 1.51 -22.43
CA LEU A 282 15.30 2.06 -23.29
C LEU A 282 14.30 1.00 -23.75
N GLU A 283 14.70 -0.27 -23.74
CA GLU A 283 13.81 -1.38 -24.08
C GLU A 283 12.96 -1.82 -22.89
N TYR A 284 13.32 -1.43 -21.65
CA TYR A 284 12.55 -1.75 -20.45
C TYR A 284 11.06 -1.39 -20.54
N PRO A 285 10.66 -0.14 -20.84
CA PRO A 285 9.24 0.22 -20.86
C PRO A 285 8.45 -0.52 -21.94
N LEU A 286 9.13 -1.03 -22.98
CA LEU A 286 8.54 -1.74 -24.11
C LEU A 286 8.46 -3.25 -23.88
N HIS A 287 9.40 -3.80 -23.12
CA HIS A 287 9.63 -5.23 -22.93
C HIS A 287 9.97 -5.57 -21.47
N ALA A 288 9.15 -5.09 -20.53
CA ALA A 288 9.36 -5.27 -19.09
C ALA A 288 9.52 -6.75 -18.69
N ASP A 289 8.84 -7.64 -19.41
CA ASP A 289 8.88 -9.08 -19.21
C ASP A 289 10.25 -9.70 -19.52
N LYS A 290 11.19 -8.98 -20.15
CA LYS A 290 12.58 -9.41 -20.30
C LYS A 290 13.42 -9.10 -19.06
N TYR A 291 13.07 -8.07 -18.30
CA TYR A 291 13.89 -7.50 -17.23
C TYR A 291 13.32 -7.72 -15.84
N VAL A 292 12.00 -7.86 -15.70
CA VAL A 292 11.33 -8.09 -14.41
C VAL A 292 10.43 -9.32 -14.51
N ALA A 293 10.31 -10.04 -13.41
CA ALA A 293 9.33 -11.09 -13.23
C ALA A 293 8.42 -10.76 -12.04
N LEU A 294 7.11 -10.92 -12.25
CA LEU A 294 6.09 -10.79 -11.20
C LEU A 294 5.50 -12.18 -10.94
N THR A 295 5.56 -12.64 -9.69
CA THR A 295 4.99 -13.93 -9.28
C THR A 295 4.01 -13.72 -8.13
N LEU A 296 2.87 -14.38 -8.21
CA LEU A 296 1.89 -14.46 -7.12
C LEU A 296 1.93 -15.87 -6.55
N ARG A 297 2.20 -16.01 -5.26
CA ARG A 297 2.23 -17.30 -4.55
C ARG A 297 1.19 -17.30 -3.42
N PRO A 298 -0.05 -17.75 -3.69
CA PRO A 298 -1.02 -18.00 -2.63
C PRO A 298 -0.44 -18.97 -1.59
N ALA A 299 -0.77 -18.75 -0.32
CA ALA A 299 -0.34 -19.61 0.77
C ALA A 299 -1.01 -21.01 0.74
N ALA A 300 -2.04 -21.20 -0.07
CA ALA A 300 -2.60 -22.52 -0.29
C ALA A 300 -3.27 -22.56 -1.65
N GLU A 301 -3.34 -23.76 -2.23
CA GLU A 301 -4.24 -23.99 -3.38
C GLU A 301 -5.70 -24.02 -2.94
N GLU A 302 -5.96 -24.36 -1.67
CA GLU A 302 -7.29 -24.39 -1.08
C GLU A 302 -7.31 -23.79 0.34
N PHE A 303 -8.12 -22.76 0.55
CA PHE A 303 -8.33 -22.10 1.85
C PHE A 303 -9.65 -22.56 2.49
N ARG A 304 -9.70 -22.57 3.82
CA ARG A 304 -10.94 -22.81 4.58
C ARG A 304 -11.76 -21.52 4.74
N PRO A 305 -13.07 -21.60 5.00
CA PRO A 305 -13.82 -20.46 5.52
C PRO A 305 -13.17 -19.92 6.80
N ALA A 306 -13.18 -18.59 6.97
CA ALA A 306 -12.50 -17.82 8.02
C ALA A 306 -10.96 -17.77 7.94
N GLU A 307 -10.33 -18.59 7.08
CA GLU A 307 -8.88 -18.54 6.89
C GLU A 307 -8.49 -17.34 6.01
N PRO A 308 -7.53 -16.50 6.44
CA PRO A 308 -7.08 -15.35 5.64
C PRO A 308 -6.38 -15.82 4.36
N TRP A 309 -6.68 -15.17 3.24
CA TRP A 309 -6.09 -15.47 1.93
C TRP A 309 -4.73 -14.82 1.80
N ARG A 310 -3.73 -15.37 2.50
CA ARG A 310 -2.35 -14.89 2.41
C ARG A 310 -1.75 -15.23 1.04
N CYS A 311 -1.05 -14.27 0.45
CA CYS A 311 -0.34 -14.40 -0.81
C CYS A 311 1.00 -13.68 -0.73
N THR A 312 2.09 -14.32 -1.15
CA THR A 312 3.38 -13.65 -1.33
C THR A 312 3.48 -13.15 -2.76
N ILE A 313 3.64 -11.85 -2.92
CA ILE A 313 3.93 -11.19 -4.18
C ILE A 313 5.44 -11.07 -4.30
N GLU A 314 6.03 -11.70 -5.31
CA GLU A 314 7.47 -11.62 -5.60
C GLU A 314 7.69 -10.78 -6.86
N ILE A 315 8.53 -9.75 -6.75
CA ILE A 315 9.05 -8.98 -7.88
C ILE A 315 10.55 -9.25 -7.95
N ARG A 316 11.01 -9.78 -9.09
CA ARG A 316 12.41 -10.13 -9.30
C ARG A 316 12.97 -9.36 -10.49
N ASN A 317 14.10 -8.70 -10.28
CA ASN A 317 14.89 -8.17 -11.38
C ASN A 317 15.74 -9.29 -11.99
N LYS A 318 15.54 -9.56 -13.28
CA LYS A 318 16.30 -10.52 -14.10
C LYS A 318 17.12 -9.83 -15.20
N GLY A 319 17.05 -8.51 -15.28
CA GLY A 319 17.81 -7.69 -16.21
C GLY A 319 19.25 -7.44 -15.74
N PRO A 320 20.08 -6.80 -16.59
CA PRO A 320 21.48 -6.51 -16.29
C PRO A 320 21.69 -5.17 -15.56
N PHE A 321 20.65 -4.36 -15.37
CA PHE A 321 20.69 -3.06 -14.70
C PHE A 321 19.73 -3.03 -13.50
N ALA A 322 19.91 -2.08 -12.59
CA ALA A 322 19.03 -1.89 -11.45
C ALA A 322 17.66 -1.35 -11.89
N VAL A 323 16.56 -1.92 -11.37
CA VAL A 323 15.20 -1.47 -11.65
C VAL A 323 14.75 -0.53 -10.55
N THR A 324 14.58 0.74 -10.87
CA THR A 324 14.17 1.78 -9.91
C THR A 324 12.68 1.70 -9.56
N ILE A 325 12.34 2.04 -8.32
CA ILE A 325 10.99 2.00 -7.77
C ILE A 325 10.66 3.37 -7.18
N GLY A 326 9.60 3.99 -7.67
CA GLY A 326 9.16 5.32 -7.24
C GLY A 326 8.17 5.93 -8.21
N SER A 327 7.53 7.04 -7.79
CA SER A 327 6.55 7.73 -8.63
C SER A 327 7.18 8.18 -9.94
N GLY A 328 6.67 7.71 -11.08
CA GLY A 328 7.20 8.00 -12.40
C GLY A 328 8.58 7.39 -12.72
N LEU A 329 9.04 6.40 -11.96
CA LEU A 329 10.26 5.63 -12.25
C LEU A 329 9.96 4.36 -13.08
N MET A 330 10.93 3.44 -13.23
CA MET A 330 10.72 2.18 -13.95
C MET A 330 9.54 1.36 -13.40
N LEU A 331 9.42 1.28 -12.08
CA LEU A 331 8.26 0.74 -11.39
C LEU A 331 7.61 1.81 -10.53
N GLU A 332 6.29 1.96 -10.69
CA GLU A 332 5.47 2.75 -9.78
C GLU A 332 5.52 2.16 -8.37
N PRO A 333 5.33 2.98 -7.31
CA PRO A 333 5.47 2.52 -5.93
C PRO A 333 4.32 1.61 -5.48
N GLU A 334 3.38 1.30 -6.37
CA GLU A 334 2.18 0.52 -6.09
C GLU A 334 1.93 -0.57 -7.13
N LEU A 335 1.45 -1.70 -6.64
CA LEU A 335 0.88 -2.79 -7.40
C LEU A 335 -0.63 -2.84 -7.14
N LEU A 336 -1.42 -3.01 -8.20
CA LEU A 336 -2.88 -3.15 -8.08
C LEU A 336 -3.26 -4.63 -8.13
N CYS A 337 -3.97 -5.11 -7.11
CA CYS A 337 -4.58 -6.43 -7.09
C CYS A 337 -6.09 -6.33 -7.37
N LEU A 338 -6.54 -7.05 -8.38
CA LEU A 338 -7.96 -7.26 -8.70
C LEU A 338 -8.35 -8.67 -8.30
N ILE A 339 -9.33 -8.80 -7.42
CA ILE A 339 -9.76 -10.09 -6.89
C ILE A 339 -11.18 -10.37 -7.38
N GLU A 340 -11.36 -11.55 -7.93
CA GLU A 340 -12.64 -12.06 -8.35
C GLU A 340 -12.90 -13.42 -7.70
N ALA A 341 -14.02 -13.55 -7.01
CA ALA A 341 -14.45 -14.78 -6.38
C ALA A 341 -15.77 -15.23 -7.03
N GLN A 342 -15.73 -16.37 -7.71
CA GLN A 342 -16.88 -16.99 -8.34
C GLN A 342 -17.42 -18.12 -7.45
N GLY A 343 -18.61 -17.90 -6.89
CA GLY A 343 -19.43 -18.93 -6.22
C GLY A 343 -20.77 -19.05 -6.94
N ASP A 344 -21.85 -18.75 -6.24
CA ASP A 344 -23.20 -18.59 -6.79
C ASP A 344 -23.32 -17.39 -7.75
N ARG A 345 -22.55 -16.33 -7.48
CA ARG A 345 -22.40 -15.13 -8.31
C ARG A 345 -20.95 -14.65 -8.30
N LEU A 346 -20.58 -13.90 -9.32
CA LEU A 346 -19.29 -13.22 -9.36
C LEU A 346 -19.28 -12.10 -8.31
N ARG A 347 -18.23 -12.07 -7.50
CA ARG A 347 -17.92 -10.98 -6.57
C ARG A 347 -16.55 -10.44 -6.95
N SER A 348 -16.40 -9.13 -6.99
CA SER A 348 -15.14 -8.47 -7.30
C SER A 348 -14.76 -7.51 -6.19
N SER A 349 -13.46 -7.39 -5.90
CA SER A 349 -12.93 -6.30 -5.08
C SER A 349 -13.08 -4.94 -5.76
N GLY A 350 -13.22 -4.90 -7.09
CA GLY A 350 -12.92 -3.70 -7.86
C GLY A 350 -11.42 -3.33 -7.77
N PRO A 351 -11.04 -2.12 -8.19
CA PRO A 351 -9.64 -1.67 -8.24
C PRO A 351 -9.16 -1.05 -6.93
N VAL A 352 -9.48 -1.67 -5.80
CA VAL A 352 -9.30 -1.06 -4.47
C VAL A 352 -8.08 -1.58 -3.71
N LEU A 353 -7.58 -2.78 -4.03
CA LEU A 353 -6.46 -3.36 -3.29
C LEU A 353 -5.12 -2.90 -3.89
N ARG A 354 -4.55 -1.83 -3.33
CA ARG A 354 -3.23 -1.30 -3.70
C ARG A 354 -2.16 -1.78 -2.72
N VAL A 355 -1.14 -2.44 -3.24
CA VAL A 355 -0.02 -2.98 -2.47
C VAL A 355 1.23 -2.13 -2.77
N PRO A 356 1.78 -1.39 -1.79
CA PRO A 356 2.98 -0.61 -1.94
C PRO A 356 4.19 -1.54 -2.05
N ILE A 357 5.03 -1.23 -3.03
CA ILE A 357 6.26 -1.95 -3.35
C ILE A 357 7.52 -1.11 -3.04
N ASN A 358 7.34 0.12 -2.57
CA ASN A 358 8.38 1.10 -2.23
C ASN A 358 9.15 0.80 -0.94
N ARG A 359 9.59 -0.45 -0.73
CA ARG A 359 10.50 -0.80 0.38
C ARG A 359 11.96 -0.61 0.04
N ARG A 360 12.25 -0.51 -1.25
CA ARG A 360 13.57 -0.23 -1.79
C ARG A 360 13.40 0.82 -2.86
N LEU A 361 14.43 1.66 -3.04
CA LEU A 361 14.49 2.61 -4.15
C LEU A 361 14.84 1.91 -5.47
N GLN A 362 15.53 0.78 -5.40
CA GLN A 362 15.92 0.01 -6.57
C GLN A 362 16.01 -1.50 -6.27
N LEU A 363 15.81 -2.30 -7.30
CA LEU A 363 16.09 -3.73 -7.32
C LEU A 363 17.33 -3.97 -8.15
N GLU A 364 18.44 -4.31 -7.49
CA GLU A 364 19.68 -4.71 -8.17
C GLU A 364 19.46 -5.90 -9.11
N PRO A 365 20.32 -6.11 -10.12
CA PRO A 365 20.31 -7.31 -10.95
C PRO A 365 20.26 -8.60 -10.10
N GLY A 366 19.28 -9.46 -10.36
CA GLY A 366 19.02 -10.68 -9.56
C GLY A 366 18.30 -10.44 -8.23
N GLY A 367 18.11 -9.17 -7.84
CA GLY A 367 17.41 -8.75 -6.63
C GLY A 367 15.95 -9.16 -6.61
N VAL A 368 15.46 -9.43 -5.41
CA VAL A 368 14.08 -9.90 -5.16
C VAL A 368 13.44 -9.02 -4.09
N LEU A 369 12.19 -8.65 -4.34
CA LEU A 369 11.28 -8.04 -3.39
C LEU A 369 10.12 -9.00 -3.13
N GLU A 370 9.94 -9.39 -1.87
CA GLU A 370 8.82 -10.22 -1.43
C GLU A 370 7.89 -9.41 -0.54
N ILE A 371 6.60 -9.46 -0.86
CA ILE A 371 5.54 -8.73 -0.15
C ILE A 371 4.46 -9.72 0.25
N PRO A 372 4.38 -10.12 1.52
CA PRO A 372 3.22 -10.87 2.01
C PRO A 372 1.99 -9.97 1.95
N GLN A 373 0.82 -10.49 1.57
CA GLN A 373 -0.41 -9.71 1.49
C GLN A 373 -1.61 -10.59 1.83
N THR A 374 -2.51 -10.07 2.66
CA THR A 374 -3.85 -10.65 2.86
C THR A 374 -4.78 -10.12 1.78
N LEU A 375 -5.41 -11.03 1.02
CA LEU A 375 -6.22 -10.68 -0.14
C LEU A 375 -7.73 -10.60 0.16
N ASP A 376 -8.21 -11.34 1.17
CA ASP A 376 -9.63 -11.37 1.54
C ASP A 376 -10.02 -10.18 2.41
N ILE A 377 -9.96 -8.96 1.86
CA ILE A 377 -10.38 -7.73 2.57
C ILE A 377 -11.48 -6.98 1.81
N GLY A 378 -12.13 -6.04 2.49
CA GLY A 378 -13.20 -5.18 1.97
C GLY A 378 -14.44 -5.95 1.51
N VAL A 379 -14.92 -5.57 0.32
CA VAL A 379 -16.12 -6.17 -0.31
C VAL A 379 -15.99 -7.68 -0.50
N VAL A 380 -14.78 -8.18 -0.78
CA VAL A 380 -14.55 -9.63 -0.92
C VAL A 380 -14.82 -10.34 0.40
N ARG A 381 -14.21 -9.88 1.51
CA ARG A 381 -14.45 -10.44 2.84
C ARG A 381 -15.93 -10.41 3.21
N ALA A 382 -16.57 -9.24 3.05
CA ALA A 382 -18.00 -9.06 3.32
C ALA A 382 -18.87 -10.07 2.54
N GLY A 383 -18.53 -10.33 1.27
CA GLY A 383 -19.22 -11.32 0.44
C GLY A 383 -18.99 -12.77 0.87
N MET A 384 -17.82 -13.09 1.44
CA MET A 384 -17.45 -14.45 1.88
C MET A 384 -18.06 -14.85 3.23
N ILE A 385 -18.30 -13.86 4.12
CA ILE A 385 -18.89 -14.08 5.45
C ILE A 385 -20.26 -14.78 5.35
N GLY A 386 -21.12 -14.36 4.43
CA GLY A 386 -22.46 -14.93 4.26
C GLY A 386 -22.52 -16.21 3.41
N THR A 387 -21.39 -16.83 3.09
CA THR A 387 -21.29 -17.97 2.15
C THR A 387 -20.29 -19.05 2.63
N ALA A 388 -20.26 -19.34 3.93
CA ALA A 388 -19.46 -20.39 4.57
C ALA A 388 -19.54 -21.77 3.90
N GLN A 389 -20.73 -22.18 3.45
CA GLN A 389 -20.98 -23.50 2.86
C GLN A 389 -20.79 -23.53 1.34
N MET A 390 -20.39 -22.42 0.71
CA MET A 390 -20.15 -22.33 -0.73
C MET A 390 -18.66 -22.36 -1.05
N ALA A 391 -18.29 -23.22 -1.99
CA ALA A 391 -16.94 -23.20 -2.54
C ALA A 391 -16.81 -22.05 -3.54
N HIS A 392 -15.67 -21.36 -3.53
CA HIS A 392 -15.40 -20.28 -4.45
C HIS A 392 -14.14 -20.57 -5.25
N GLN A 393 -14.19 -20.29 -6.56
CA GLN A 393 -13.01 -20.18 -7.40
C GLN A 393 -12.53 -18.74 -7.32
N VAL A 394 -11.31 -18.54 -6.85
CA VAL A 394 -10.73 -17.20 -6.69
C VAL A 394 -9.68 -16.98 -7.76
N ARG A 395 -9.81 -15.87 -8.49
CA ARG A 395 -8.82 -15.35 -9.42
C ARG A 395 -8.27 -14.05 -8.86
N VAL A 396 -6.96 -13.96 -8.77
CA VAL A 396 -6.23 -12.75 -8.39
C VAL A 396 -5.43 -12.29 -9.59
N THR A 397 -5.63 -11.05 -9.99
CA THR A 397 -4.83 -10.39 -11.04
C THR A 397 -4.01 -9.29 -10.40
N ALA A 398 -2.68 -9.39 -10.47
CA ALA A 398 -1.78 -8.33 -10.07
C ALA A 398 -1.28 -7.56 -11.29
N LEU A 399 -1.31 -6.24 -11.19
CA LEU A 399 -0.85 -5.30 -12.20
C LEU A 399 0.28 -4.44 -11.61
N LEU A 400 1.48 -4.56 -12.18
CA LEU A 400 2.57 -3.60 -12.00
C LEU A 400 2.40 -2.44 -12.98
N ASN A 401 2.73 -1.23 -12.52
CA ASN A 401 2.48 0.04 -13.21
C ASN A 401 1.03 0.13 -13.71
N PRO A 402 0.04 0.02 -12.81
CA PRO A 402 -1.36 -0.04 -13.22
C PRO A 402 -1.78 1.27 -13.89
N MET A 403 -2.29 1.18 -15.11
CA MET A 403 -2.88 2.28 -15.85
C MET A 403 -4.38 2.07 -16.02
N ALA A 404 -5.13 3.13 -15.76
CA ALA A 404 -6.57 3.14 -15.95
C ALA A 404 -6.89 3.74 -17.33
N SER A 405 -7.76 3.07 -18.08
CA SER A 405 -8.25 3.52 -19.39
C SER A 405 -9.77 3.42 -19.43
N GLN A 406 -10.42 4.21 -20.28
CA GLN A 406 -11.86 4.03 -20.53
C GLN A 406 -12.06 2.87 -21.50
N GLY A 407 -12.83 1.87 -21.07
CA GLY A 407 -13.27 0.78 -21.92
C GLY A 407 -14.36 1.20 -22.90
N PRO A 408 -14.73 0.32 -23.86
CA PRO A 408 -15.78 0.60 -24.86
C PRO A 408 -17.13 0.98 -24.26
N ASP A 409 -17.44 0.45 -23.07
CA ASP A 409 -18.70 0.68 -22.35
C ASP A 409 -18.64 1.91 -21.43
N GLY A 410 -17.57 2.72 -21.51
CA GLY A 410 -17.32 3.86 -20.63
C GLY A 410 -16.84 3.50 -19.22
N GLY A 411 -16.80 2.21 -18.87
CA GLY A 411 -16.26 1.71 -17.61
C GLY A 411 -14.73 1.81 -17.56
N MET A 412 -14.17 1.96 -16.35
CA MET A 412 -12.71 1.98 -16.15
C MET A 412 -12.13 0.57 -16.30
N VAL A 413 -11.17 0.40 -17.21
CA VAL A 413 -10.40 -0.83 -17.42
C VAL A 413 -8.97 -0.60 -16.96
N TRP A 414 -8.47 -1.50 -16.12
CA TRP A 414 -7.11 -1.47 -15.60
C TRP A 414 -6.22 -2.43 -16.38
N GLN A 415 -5.07 -1.94 -16.83
CA GLN A 415 -4.06 -2.72 -17.53
C GLN A 415 -2.66 -2.35 -17.04
N ALA A 416 -1.66 -3.15 -17.38
CA ALA A 416 -0.27 -2.78 -17.15
C ALA A 416 0.15 -1.65 -18.12
N GLY A 417 0.75 -0.59 -17.59
CA GLY A 417 1.33 0.51 -18.36
C GLY A 417 2.74 0.21 -18.88
N PRO A 418 3.44 1.21 -19.43
CA PRO A 418 4.86 1.09 -19.78
C PRO A 418 5.68 0.56 -18.60
N GLY A 419 6.53 -0.43 -18.85
CA GLY A 419 7.33 -1.08 -17.80
C GLY A 419 6.53 -2.02 -16.88
N GLY A 420 5.21 -2.10 -17.05
CA GLY A 420 4.31 -2.88 -16.21
C GLY A 420 4.22 -4.34 -16.62
N LEU A 421 3.73 -5.17 -15.69
CA LEU A 421 3.45 -6.59 -15.90
C LEU A 421 2.07 -6.93 -15.37
N LYS A 422 1.46 -7.95 -15.98
CA LYS A 422 0.24 -8.59 -15.48
C LYS A 422 0.56 -10.02 -15.10
N GLN A 423 0.19 -10.41 -13.88
CA GLN A 423 0.28 -11.80 -13.42
C GLN A 423 -1.06 -12.23 -12.82
N GLU A 424 -1.43 -13.49 -13.04
CA GLU A 424 -2.60 -14.10 -12.41
C GLU A 424 -2.20 -15.25 -11.49
N ALA A 425 -2.96 -15.41 -10.40
CA ALA A 425 -2.97 -16.60 -9.56
C ALA A 425 -4.41 -17.06 -9.35
N ARG A 426 -4.57 -18.37 -9.15
CA ARG A 426 -5.85 -19.00 -8.85
C ARG A 426 -5.71 -19.90 -7.65
N PHE A 427 -6.73 -19.88 -6.81
CA PHE A 427 -6.88 -20.81 -5.72
C PHE A 427 -8.37 -21.02 -5.45
N ARG A 428 -8.67 -21.98 -4.59
CA ARG A 428 -10.02 -22.33 -4.19
C ARG A 428 -10.26 -21.91 -2.75
N ARG A 429 -11.44 -21.41 -2.43
CA ARG A 429 -11.96 -21.46 -1.06
C ARG A 429 -12.88 -22.67 -0.96
N SER A 430 -12.56 -23.59 -0.07
CA SER A 430 -13.38 -24.76 0.24
C SER A 430 -14.73 -24.37 0.85
N ALA A 431 -15.74 -25.20 0.61
CA ALA A 431 -17.00 -25.12 1.33
C ALA A 431 -16.85 -25.80 2.70
N TYR A 432 -17.31 -25.16 3.78
CA TYR A 432 -17.51 -25.88 5.03
C TYR A 432 -18.74 -26.77 4.89
N ARG A 433 -18.57 -28.09 4.75
CA ARG A 433 -19.69 -29.02 4.64
C ARG A 433 -20.24 -29.33 6.02
N VAL A 434 -21.42 -28.77 6.33
CA VAL A 434 -22.13 -29.08 7.56
C VAL A 434 -22.59 -30.55 7.50
N GLU A 435 -22.02 -31.35 8.39
CA GLU A 435 -22.45 -32.71 8.72
C GLU A 435 -22.62 -32.75 10.24
N ASP A 436 -23.55 -33.58 10.75
CA ASP A 436 -23.88 -33.55 12.18
C ASP A 436 -22.64 -33.78 13.08
N GLN A 437 -21.73 -34.66 12.64
CA GLN A 437 -20.45 -34.87 13.32
C GLN A 437 -19.53 -33.66 13.25
N LYS A 438 -19.39 -33.02 12.08
CA LYS A 438 -18.53 -31.84 11.89
C LYS A 438 -19.04 -30.62 12.65
N ALA A 439 -20.36 -30.41 12.70
CA ALA A 439 -20.97 -29.35 13.49
C ALA A 439 -20.70 -29.55 14.99
N ARG A 440 -20.83 -30.79 15.50
CA ARG A 440 -20.46 -31.12 16.89
C ARG A 440 -18.96 -30.91 17.14
N SER A 441 -18.10 -31.35 16.23
CA SER A 441 -16.65 -31.13 16.34
C SER A 441 -16.28 -29.65 16.36
N LEU A 442 -16.95 -28.80 15.57
CA LEU A 442 -16.73 -27.35 15.60
C LEU A 442 -17.17 -26.74 16.93
N MET A 443 -18.30 -27.19 17.49
CA MET A 443 -18.73 -26.76 18.82
C MET A 443 -17.75 -27.22 19.92
N GLN A 444 -17.18 -28.42 19.81
CA GLN A 444 -16.12 -28.89 20.72
C GLN A 444 -14.82 -28.09 20.56
N GLN A 445 -14.42 -27.78 19.31
CA GLN A 445 -13.25 -26.96 19.01
C GLN A 445 -13.39 -25.56 19.63
N SER A 446 -14.60 -25.00 19.65
CA SER A 446 -14.86 -23.72 20.33
C SER A 446 -14.53 -23.75 21.84
N GLN A 447 -14.45 -24.94 22.46
CA GLN A 447 -14.12 -25.17 23.87
C GLN A 447 -12.69 -25.72 24.06
N SER A 448 -11.88 -25.74 23.01
CA SER A 448 -10.50 -26.23 23.08
C SER A 448 -9.65 -25.42 24.07
N THR A 449 -8.62 -26.05 24.63
CA THR A 449 -7.62 -25.34 25.44
C THR A 449 -6.77 -24.40 24.60
N ALA A 450 -6.61 -24.66 23.30
CA ALA A 450 -5.85 -23.81 22.39
C ALA A 450 -6.65 -22.55 22.00
N ILE A 451 -6.09 -21.37 22.26
CA ILE A 451 -6.72 -20.07 21.95
C ILE A 451 -7.00 -19.96 20.44
N ALA A 452 -6.03 -20.34 19.61
CA ALA A 452 -6.14 -20.33 18.15
C ALA A 452 -7.37 -21.12 17.65
N GLU A 453 -7.54 -22.36 18.13
CA GLU A 453 -8.68 -23.20 17.75
C GLU A 453 -10.03 -22.59 18.18
N ARG A 454 -10.09 -21.95 19.35
CA ARG A 454 -11.31 -21.25 19.80
C ARG A 454 -11.63 -20.05 18.93
N ILE A 455 -10.62 -19.30 18.49
CA ILE A 455 -10.80 -18.16 17.57
C ILE A 455 -11.34 -18.64 16.22
N GLU A 456 -10.70 -19.63 15.60
CA GLU A 456 -11.15 -20.20 14.32
C GLU A 456 -12.60 -20.69 14.41
N ALA A 457 -12.91 -21.43 15.47
CA ALA A 457 -14.26 -21.94 15.69
C ALA A 457 -15.28 -20.81 15.87
N THR A 458 -14.91 -19.74 16.59
CA THR A 458 -15.76 -18.55 16.81
C THR A 458 -16.09 -17.87 15.48
N GLU A 459 -15.10 -17.64 14.63
CA GLU A 459 -15.28 -16.99 13.33
C GLU A 459 -16.13 -17.86 12.40
N LEU A 460 -15.84 -19.16 12.32
CA LEU A 460 -16.60 -20.06 11.48
C LEU A 460 -18.07 -20.21 11.92
N LEU A 461 -18.32 -20.32 13.23
CA LEU A 461 -19.69 -20.35 13.77
C LEU A 461 -20.44 -19.06 13.46
N ALA A 462 -19.77 -17.90 13.54
CA ALA A 462 -20.36 -16.62 13.18
C ALA A 462 -20.69 -16.52 11.68
N MET A 463 -19.82 -17.00 10.80
CA MET A 463 -20.09 -17.07 9.36
C MET A 463 -21.27 -17.98 9.03
N LEU A 464 -21.39 -19.15 9.69
CA LEU A 464 -22.53 -20.06 9.51
C LEU A 464 -23.85 -19.43 9.98
N LEU A 465 -23.83 -18.70 11.09
CA LEU A 465 -25.00 -17.97 11.58
C LEU A 465 -25.39 -16.83 10.62
N ALA A 466 -24.42 -16.06 10.14
CA ALA A 466 -24.62 -14.98 9.17
C ALA A 466 -25.23 -15.51 7.85
N GLU A 467 -24.67 -16.60 7.32
CA GLU A 467 -25.18 -17.28 6.14
C GLU A 467 -26.62 -17.76 6.32
N HIS A 468 -26.95 -18.42 7.44
CA HIS A 468 -28.31 -18.87 7.73
C HIS A 468 -29.30 -17.69 7.66
N GLN A 469 -28.95 -16.56 8.28
CA GLN A 469 -29.78 -15.37 8.27
C GLN A 469 -29.86 -14.71 6.88
N HIS A 470 -28.80 -14.74 6.08
CA HIS A 470 -28.80 -14.25 4.71
C HIS A 470 -29.73 -15.07 3.81
N LEU A 471 -29.72 -16.39 3.96
CA LEU A 471 -30.63 -17.31 3.26
C LEU A 471 -32.08 -17.08 3.70
N ALA A 472 -32.34 -16.98 5.00
CA ALA A 472 -33.67 -16.71 5.53
C ALA A 472 -34.23 -15.35 5.06
N ALA A 473 -33.36 -14.35 4.88
CA ALA A 473 -33.71 -13.03 4.34
C ALA A 473 -33.73 -12.96 2.80
N GLY A 474 -33.44 -14.05 2.08
CA GLY A 474 -33.40 -14.07 0.61
C GLY A 474 -32.25 -13.29 -0.03
N ARG A 475 -31.24 -12.88 0.76
CA ARG A 475 -30.03 -12.16 0.31
C ARG A 475 -29.02 -13.08 -0.39
N SER A 476 -29.19 -14.39 -0.26
CA SER A 476 -28.43 -15.43 -0.94
C SER A 476 -29.39 -16.52 -1.41
N ARG A 477 -29.11 -17.15 -2.57
CA ARG A 477 -30.07 -18.04 -3.26
C ARG A 477 -29.51 -19.42 -3.59
N TYR A 478 -28.46 -19.83 -2.90
CA TYR A 478 -27.82 -21.12 -3.16
C TYR A 478 -28.26 -22.18 -2.14
N PRO A 479 -28.21 -23.48 -2.50
CA PRO A 479 -28.64 -24.56 -1.61
C PRO A 479 -27.57 -24.83 -0.54
N ALA A 480 -27.69 -24.19 0.62
CA ALA A 480 -26.89 -24.51 1.81
C ALA A 480 -27.63 -25.51 2.71
N ARG A 481 -26.90 -26.31 3.48
CA ARG A 481 -27.53 -27.17 4.50
C ARG A 481 -27.98 -26.30 5.66
N GLN A 482 -29.17 -26.60 6.19
CA GLN A 482 -29.65 -25.93 7.39
C GLN A 482 -28.77 -26.28 8.58
N VAL A 483 -28.37 -25.25 9.33
CA VAL A 483 -27.77 -25.36 10.66
C VAL A 483 -28.85 -25.13 11.71
N ASP A 484 -28.70 -25.73 12.89
CA ASP A 484 -29.46 -25.32 14.06
C ASP A 484 -28.95 -23.96 14.55
N ALA A 485 -29.55 -22.89 14.02
CA ALA A 485 -29.12 -21.52 14.28
C ALA A 485 -29.21 -21.16 15.76
N GLY A 486 -30.17 -21.72 16.51
CA GLY A 486 -30.31 -21.48 17.95
C GLY A 486 -29.14 -22.06 18.72
N THR A 487 -28.77 -23.31 18.44
CA THR A 487 -27.62 -23.97 19.06
C THR A 487 -26.30 -23.29 18.66
N VAL A 488 -26.10 -22.98 17.38
CA VAL A 488 -24.90 -22.26 16.90
C VAL A 488 -24.76 -20.91 17.58
N GLN A 489 -25.85 -20.13 17.67
CA GLN A 489 -25.84 -18.84 18.35
C GLN A 489 -25.54 -18.98 19.84
N ALA A 490 -26.14 -19.95 20.54
CA ALA A 490 -25.89 -20.16 21.96
C ALA A 490 -24.41 -20.49 22.24
N VAL A 491 -23.80 -21.37 21.43
CA VAL A 491 -22.37 -21.72 21.54
C VAL A 491 -21.49 -20.51 21.26
N LEU A 492 -21.81 -19.74 20.21
CA LEU A 492 -21.07 -18.53 19.85
C LEU A 492 -21.12 -17.49 20.96
N LEU A 493 -22.31 -17.18 21.48
CA LEU A 493 -22.49 -16.16 22.53
C LEU A 493 -21.91 -16.59 23.88
N ALA A 494 -21.76 -17.89 24.14
CA ALA A 494 -21.05 -18.38 25.33
C ALA A 494 -19.57 -17.95 25.35
N ARG A 495 -18.98 -17.55 24.21
CA ARG A 495 -17.63 -16.97 24.16
C ARG A 495 -17.55 -15.56 24.74
N ALA A 496 -18.67 -14.89 25.03
CA ALA A 496 -18.65 -13.61 25.72
C ALA A 496 -18.08 -13.71 27.15
N SER A 497 -18.01 -14.93 27.70
CA SER A 497 -17.40 -15.24 28.99
C SER A 497 -16.17 -16.14 28.86
N ASP A 498 -15.52 -16.20 27.68
CA ASP A 498 -14.26 -16.92 27.52
C ASP A 498 -13.20 -16.35 28.49
N ALA A 499 -12.31 -17.19 29.01
CA ALA A 499 -11.25 -16.73 29.90
C ALA A 499 -10.26 -15.80 29.18
N ASP A 500 -10.00 -16.07 27.91
CA ASP A 500 -9.07 -15.31 27.10
C ASP A 500 -9.75 -14.12 26.42
N TRP A 501 -9.20 -12.93 26.61
CA TRP A 501 -9.77 -11.69 26.07
C TRP A 501 -9.70 -11.63 24.53
N GLN A 502 -8.75 -12.34 23.89
CA GLN A 502 -8.62 -12.35 22.44
C GLN A 502 -9.82 -13.04 21.79
N VAL A 503 -10.30 -14.13 22.40
CA VAL A 503 -11.52 -14.82 21.94
C VAL A 503 -12.74 -13.91 22.12
N ARG A 504 -12.83 -13.17 23.23
CA ARG A 504 -13.91 -12.20 23.47
C ARG A 504 -13.87 -11.02 22.49
N ALA A 505 -12.68 -10.53 22.15
CA ALA A 505 -12.48 -9.48 21.16
C ALA A 505 -12.89 -9.95 19.75
N ARG A 506 -12.52 -11.17 19.37
CA ARG A 506 -12.95 -11.81 18.13
C ARG A 506 -14.45 -11.99 18.06
N LEU A 507 -15.09 -12.42 19.15
CA LEU A 507 -16.54 -12.48 19.24
C LEU A 507 -17.17 -11.11 19.00
N ALA A 508 -16.68 -10.06 19.67
CA ALA A 508 -17.22 -8.70 19.53
C ALA A 508 -17.21 -8.23 18.07
N GLU A 509 -16.12 -8.50 17.34
CA GLU A 509 -16.02 -8.21 15.91
C GLU A 509 -16.96 -9.10 15.07
N CYS A 510 -17.01 -10.40 15.33
CA CYS A 510 -17.87 -11.36 14.62
C CYS A 510 -19.37 -11.06 14.78
N MET A 511 -19.77 -10.44 15.89
CA MET A 511 -21.15 -10.02 16.13
C MET A 511 -21.65 -8.97 15.13
N ARG A 512 -20.76 -8.31 14.38
CA ARG A 512 -21.12 -7.44 13.25
C ARG A 512 -21.71 -8.23 12.06
N TRP A 513 -21.46 -9.52 11.97
CA TRP A 513 -21.76 -10.32 10.78
C TRP A 513 -23.20 -10.85 10.74
N PHE A 514 -23.92 -10.80 11.87
CA PHE A 514 -25.28 -11.33 11.99
C PHE A 514 -26.18 -10.37 12.80
N VAL A 515 -27.49 -10.52 12.63
CA VAL A 515 -28.52 -9.72 13.30
C VAL A 515 -28.55 -10.03 14.80
N LEU A 516 -28.50 -8.98 15.62
CA LEU A 516 -28.53 -9.08 17.08
C LEU A 516 -29.97 -9.20 17.62
N ASN A 517 -30.36 -10.42 18.00
CA ASN A 517 -31.56 -10.66 18.80
C ASN A 517 -31.34 -10.29 20.28
N SER A 518 -32.35 -10.49 21.14
CA SER A 518 -32.28 -10.11 22.56
C SER A 518 -31.13 -10.79 23.31
N GLN A 519 -30.84 -12.07 23.03
CA GLN A 519 -29.75 -12.81 23.67
C GLN A 519 -28.38 -12.29 23.21
N ALA A 520 -28.22 -12.05 21.91
CA ALA A 520 -27.00 -11.45 21.37
C ALA A 520 -26.78 -10.03 21.90
N MET A 521 -27.84 -9.23 22.04
CA MET A 521 -27.76 -7.91 22.66
C MET A 521 -27.35 -7.98 24.13
N GLN A 522 -27.85 -8.95 24.90
CA GLN A 522 -27.42 -9.13 26.28
C GLN A 522 -25.92 -9.45 26.37
N ALA A 523 -25.43 -10.35 25.50
CA ALA A 523 -24.01 -10.66 25.42
C ALA A 523 -23.19 -9.41 25.01
N ALA A 524 -23.64 -8.64 24.02
CA ALA A 524 -23.02 -7.40 23.58
C ALA A 524 -22.88 -6.40 24.74
N THR A 525 -23.95 -6.20 25.52
CA THR A 525 -23.94 -5.32 26.70
C THR A 525 -22.91 -5.77 27.74
N GLY A 526 -22.75 -7.08 27.94
CA GLY A 526 -21.71 -7.63 28.82
C GLY A 526 -20.29 -7.24 28.36
N LEU A 527 -20.03 -7.31 27.06
CA LEU A 527 -18.73 -6.96 26.47
C LEU A 527 -18.39 -5.46 26.60
N LEU A 528 -19.38 -4.58 26.75
CA LEU A 528 -19.15 -3.15 27.02
C LEU A 528 -18.51 -2.89 28.39
N SER A 529 -18.61 -3.82 29.33
CA SER A 529 -18.00 -3.75 30.66
C SER A 529 -16.82 -4.71 30.82
N ASP A 530 -16.28 -5.23 29.72
CA ASP A 530 -15.13 -6.14 29.76
C ASP A 530 -13.91 -5.46 30.41
N PRO A 531 -13.13 -6.17 31.25
CA PRO A 531 -11.91 -5.60 31.81
C PRO A 531 -10.90 -5.17 30.74
N HIS A 532 -10.86 -5.85 29.59
CA HIS A 532 -9.92 -5.55 28.53
C HIS A 532 -10.45 -4.47 27.57
N TRP A 533 -9.67 -3.41 27.38
CA TRP A 533 -10.05 -2.25 26.57
C TRP A 533 -10.39 -2.61 25.11
N ALA A 534 -9.63 -3.52 24.50
CA ALA A 534 -9.86 -3.91 23.10
C ALA A 534 -11.23 -4.57 22.89
N VAL A 535 -11.69 -5.36 23.87
CA VAL A 535 -13.01 -5.99 23.84
C VAL A 535 -14.11 -4.92 23.91
N ARG A 536 -13.96 -3.94 24.82
CA ARG A 536 -14.92 -2.83 24.95
C ARG A 536 -15.03 -2.00 23.67
N GLY A 537 -13.91 -1.55 23.10
CA GLY A 537 -13.96 -0.71 21.90
C GLY A 537 -14.45 -1.46 20.66
N LEU A 538 -14.12 -2.75 20.49
CA LEU A 538 -14.72 -3.57 19.41
C LEU A 538 -16.21 -3.79 19.61
N ALA A 539 -16.68 -3.96 20.86
CA ALA A 539 -18.11 -4.03 21.16
C ALA A 539 -18.83 -2.70 20.85
N MET A 540 -18.20 -1.56 21.13
CA MET A 540 -18.73 -0.23 20.75
C MET A 540 -18.86 -0.07 19.25
N ARG A 541 -17.83 -0.45 18.48
CA ARG A 541 -17.87 -0.48 17.01
C ARG A 541 -18.99 -1.38 16.49
N MET A 542 -19.11 -2.58 17.05
CA MET A 542 -20.16 -3.51 16.66
C MET A 542 -21.56 -2.94 16.89
N LEU A 543 -21.80 -2.26 18.02
CA LEU A 543 -23.05 -1.57 18.27
C LEU A 543 -23.29 -0.42 17.30
N ALA A 544 -22.27 0.39 17.00
CA ALA A 544 -22.39 1.49 16.04
C ALA A 544 -22.87 0.99 14.68
N ASP A 545 -22.32 -0.11 14.18
CA ASP A 545 -22.71 -0.70 12.90
C ASP A 545 -24.10 -1.35 12.94
N GLN A 546 -24.43 -2.07 14.01
CA GLN A 546 -25.69 -2.83 14.11
C GLN A 546 -26.91 -1.97 14.47
N ARG A 547 -26.70 -0.87 15.21
CA ARG A 547 -27.77 -0.06 15.81
C ARG A 547 -27.82 1.36 15.27
N GLY A 548 -26.79 1.80 14.53
CA GLY A 548 -26.71 3.17 14.02
C GLY A 548 -27.00 4.17 15.13
N ARG A 549 -27.93 5.10 14.89
CA ARG A 549 -28.31 6.15 15.86
C ARG A 549 -28.73 5.64 17.24
N GLN A 550 -29.25 4.42 17.34
CA GLN A 550 -29.64 3.86 18.65
C GLN A 550 -28.42 3.60 19.56
N ALA A 551 -27.20 3.51 19.00
CA ALA A 551 -25.97 3.38 19.78
C ALA A 551 -25.43 4.70 20.34
N GLU A 552 -25.93 5.87 19.88
CA GLU A 552 -25.34 7.18 20.20
C GLU A 552 -25.17 7.43 21.71
N SER A 553 -26.17 7.07 22.52
CA SER A 553 -26.10 7.32 23.97
C SER A 553 -25.00 6.50 24.63
N VAL A 554 -24.79 5.26 24.18
CA VAL A 554 -23.75 4.37 24.69
C VAL A 554 -22.38 4.88 24.24
N LEU A 555 -22.24 5.25 22.97
CA LEU A 555 -21.00 5.81 22.44
C LEU A 555 -20.63 7.15 23.11
N LYS A 556 -21.59 8.05 23.36
CA LYS A 556 -21.33 9.31 24.08
C LYS A 556 -20.81 9.04 25.50
N THR A 557 -21.45 8.11 26.19
CA THR A 557 -21.02 7.68 27.53
C THR A 557 -19.62 7.08 27.48
N GLY A 558 -19.32 6.23 26.49
CA GLY A 558 -18.00 5.65 26.29
C GLY A 558 -16.93 6.69 25.98
N ALA A 559 -17.22 7.65 25.09
CA ALA A 559 -16.33 8.75 24.74
C ALA A 559 -15.98 9.64 25.94
N GLU A 560 -16.92 9.86 26.86
CA GLU A 560 -16.74 10.71 28.04
C GLU A 560 -16.12 9.97 29.23
N ARG A 561 -16.47 8.69 29.45
CA ARG A 561 -16.28 8.02 30.74
C ARG A 561 -15.51 6.70 30.70
N ASP A 562 -15.21 6.12 29.53
CA ASP A 562 -14.42 4.88 29.52
C ASP A 562 -13.05 5.14 30.15
N PRO A 563 -12.55 4.25 31.03
CA PRO A 563 -11.26 4.45 31.68
C PRO A 563 -10.09 4.45 30.69
N ASP A 564 -10.19 3.76 29.55
CA ASP A 564 -9.12 3.66 28.57
C ASP A 564 -9.26 4.72 27.46
N GLU A 565 -8.18 5.45 27.20
CA GLU A 565 -8.17 6.54 26.21
C GLU A 565 -8.49 6.06 24.79
N TRP A 566 -8.00 4.89 24.42
CA TRP A 566 -8.26 4.34 23.09
C TRP A 566 -9.75 4.08 22.88
N VAL A 567 -10.44 3.56 23.90
CA VAL A 567 -11.89 3.32 23.82
C VAL A 567 -12.65 4.64 23.73
N ARG A 568 -12.24 5.66 24.49
CA ARG A 568 -12.84 7.01 24.40
C ARG A 568 -12.72 7.58 22.99
N ARG A 569 -11.53 7.53 22.40
CA ARG A 569 -11.27 8.01 21.02
C ARG A 569 -12.05 7.20 19.97
N MET A 570 -12.10 5.87 20.09
CA MET A 570 -12.90 5.01 19.21
C MET A 570 -14.37 5.39 19.25
N CYS A 571 -14.94 5.61 20.43
CA CYS A 571 -16.33 6.03 20.56
C CYS A 571 -16.59 7.42 19.94
N ALA A 572 -15.66 8.36 20.12
CA ALA A 572 -15.76 9.69 19.54
C ALA A 572 -15.69 9.65 18.00
N ALA A 573 -14.77 8.88 17.43
CA ALA A 573 -14.64 8.75 15.97
C ALA A 573 -15.86 8.05 15.35
N LEU A 574 -16.41 7.01 16.00
CA LEU A 574 -17.65 6.36 15.58
C LEU A 574 -18.85 7.32 15.61
N LEU A 575 -18.95 8.17 16.64
CA LEU A 575 -19.99 9.21 16.70
C LEU A 575 -19.87 10.22 15.55
N GLU A 576 -18.65 10.62 15.19
CA GLU A 576 -18.43 11.54 14.08
C GLU A 576 -18.79 10.90 12.74
N GLN A 577 -18.33 9.67 12.50
CA GLN A 577 -18.70 8.89 11.31
C GLN A 577 -20.23 8.77 11.15
N MET A 578 -20.94 8.55 12.25
CA MET A 578 -22.40 8.46 12.23
C MET A 578 -23.08 9.77 11.81
N LYS A 579 -22.49 10.94 12.13
CA LYS A 579 -22.99 12.23 11.64
C LYS A 579 -22.79 12.35 10.14
N ASP A 580 -21.60 12.02 9.64
CA ASP A 580 -21.25 12.11 8.21
C ASP A 580 -22.21 11.28 7.33
N ARG A 581 -22.53 10.06 7.78
CA ARG A 581 -23.48 9.16 7.08
C ARG A 581 -24.89 9.74 6.95
N THR A 582 -25.28 10.66 7.83
CA THR A 582 -26.63 11.27 7.78
C THR A 582 -26.74 12.45 6.83
N VAL A 583 -25.62 13.06 6.48
CA VAL A 583 -25.56 14.26 5.63
C VAL A 583 -25.42 13.89 4.15
N SER A 584 -24.96 12.68 3.83
CA SER A 584 -24.86 12.18 2.45
C SER A 584 -26.12 11.42 2.04
N PRO A 585 -27.11 12.05 1.36
CA PRO A 585 -28.20 11.29 0.74
C PRO A 585 -27.61 10.32 -0.29
N SER A 586 -28.06 9.07 -0.21
CA SER A 586 -27.62 7.92 -0.99
C SER A 586 -27.71 8.15 -2.50
N THR A 587 -26.68 8.77 -3.07
CA THR A 587 -26.32 8.66 -4.48
C THR A 587 -25.52 7.38 -4.69
N VAL A 588 -26.10 6.25 -4.30
CA VAL A 588 -25.57 4.96 -4.74
C VAL A 588 -26.27 4.68 -6.07
N PRO A 589 -25.54 4.67 -7.21
CA PRO A 589 -26.12 4.24 -8.47
C PRO A 589 -26.54 2.78 -8.29
N GLY A 590 -27.82 2.49 -8.55
CA GLY A 590 -28.35 1.13 -8.49
C GLY A 590 -27.55 0.22 -9.42
N GLY A 591 -26.79 -0.71 -8.81
CA GLY A 591 -26.12 -1.81 -9.50
C GLY A 591 -27.01 -3.02 -9.65
#